data_AF-A0AAU0NBC3-F1
#
_entry.id   AF-A0AAU0NBC3-F1
#
_cell.length_a   1.000
_cell.length_b   1.000
_cell.length_c   1.000
_cell.angle_alpha   90.00
_cell.angle_beta   90.00
_cell.angle_gamma   90.00
#
_symmetry.space_group_name_H-M   'P 1'
#
loop_
_entity.id
_entity.type
_entity.pdbx_description
1 polymer ?
#
loop_
_entity_poly.entity_id
_entity_poly.type
_entity_poly.pdbx_seq_one_letter_code
_entity_poly.pdbx_strand_id
1 'polypeptide(L)'
;MENKKPLSENAQIILKSIDDSTKLGDLRKIAKEIRKDHLLAMELWTSALFKPRQLAILIMDNKELDEAKVNSLVEEMAIHDENEQTQLMDWLFANQLTKSKKLVQLIESWCESKLPLQRRTYWYYEGRRRWMGKTPPENSGELLSIIEQTIMDEEAVVQWAMNFVAGWIGVYEDQYRARCVQLGEETELYKGMKVSKGCTPNYLPEFIEIEYNKRLAKEQK
;
A
#
# COMPACT_ATOMS: atom_id res chain seq x y z
N MET A 1 19.91 -18.48 -21.22
CA MET A 1 18.75 -19.26 -20.74
C MET A 1 19.13 -19.79 -19.36
N GLU A 2 18.75 -19.09 -18.29
CA GLU A 2 18.97 -19.62 -16.94
C GLU A 2 18.10 -20.85 -16.76
N ASN A 3 18.72 -21.97 -16.37
CA ASN A 3 18.02 -23.18 -15.95
C ASN A 3 17.19 -22.85 -14.70
N LYS A 4 15.92 -22.44 -14.89
CA LYS A 4 14.97 -22.35 -13.79
C LYS A 4 14.83 -23.76 -13.21
N LYS A 5 15.32 -23.95 -11.99
CA LYS A 5 15.13 -25.18 -11.23
C LYS A 5 13.64 -25.54 -11.24
N PRO A 6 13.26 -26.81 -11.50
CA PRO A 6 11.86 -27.20 -11.47
C PRO A 6 11.27 -26.95 -10.08
N LEU A 7 10.01 -26.48 -10.05
CA LEU A 7 9.26 -26.26 -8.81
C LEU A 7 9.18 -27.56 -8.00
N SER A 8 9.27 -27.47 -6.68
CA SER A 8 9.04 -28.59 -5.78
C SER A 8 7.65 -29.21 -5.99
N GLU A 9 7.51 -30.49 -5.63
CA GLU A 9 6.23 -31.20 -5.70
C GLU A 9 5.14 -30.47 -4.90
N ASN A 10 5.49 -29.95 -3.71
CA ASN A 10 4.59 -29.16 -2.87
C ASN A 10 4.12 -27.88 -3.58
N ALA A 11 5.04 -27.13 -4.20
CA ALA A 11 4.68 -25.95 -4.97
C ALA A 11 3.75 -26.31 -6.13
N GLN A 12 4.01 -27.38 -6.86
CA GLN A 12 3.14 -27.85 -7.95
C GLN A 12 1.73 -28.23 -7.47
N ILE A 13 1.62 -28.91 -6.33
CA ILE A 13 0.34 -29.29 -5.73
C ILE A 13 -0.46 -28.03 -5.35
N ILE A 14 0.18 -27.06 -4.70
CA ILE A 14 -0.47 -25.80 -4.30
C ILE A 14 -0.90 -24.98 -5.51
N LEU A 15 -0.05 -24.88 -6.55
CA LEU A 15 -0.42 -24.16 -7.76
C LEU A 15 -1.65 -24.77 -8.45
N LYS A 16 -1.77 -26.11 -8.45
CA LYS A 16 -2.95 -26.80 -9.00
C LYS A 16 -4.22 -26.60 -8.18
N SER A 17 -4.12 -26.23 -6.90
CA SER A 17 -5.28 -26.01 -6.04
C SER A 17 -5.77 -24.55 -6.03
N ILE A 18 -5.06 -23.64 -6.70
CA ILE A 18 -5.39 -22.22 -6.79
C ILE A 18 -5.80 -21.87 -8.22
N ASP A 19 -6.98 -21.27 -8.36
CA ASP A 19 -7.55 -20.83 -9.64
C ASP A 19 -8.20 -19.44 -9.51
N ASP A 20 -8.77 -18.94 -10.59
CA ASP A 20 -9.44 -17.63 -10.65
C ASP A 20 -10.70 -17.52 -9.77
N SER A 21 -11.26 -18.64 -9.28
CA SER A 21 -12.38 -18.64 -8.33
C SER A 21 -11.95 -18.57 -6.86
N THR A 22 -10.69 -18.91 -6.56
CA THR A 22 -10.13 -18.97 -5.20
C THR A 22 -10.23 -17.61 -4.51
N LYS A 23 -10.88 -17.55 -3.34
CA LYS A 23 -11.10 -16.29 -2.61
C LYS A 23 -9.93 -15.99 -1.66
N LEU A 24 -9.77 -14.73 -1.28
CA LEU A 24 -8.76 -14.31 -0.29
C LEU A 24 -8.88 -15.06 1.05
N GLY A 25 -10.10 -15.39 1.46
CA GLY A 25 -10.34 -16.18 2.67
C GLY A 25 -9.79 -17.60 2.58
N ASP A 26 -9.79 -18.20 1.39
CA ASP A 26 -9.26 -19.55 1.16
C ASP A 26 -7.73 -19.52 1.11
N LEU A 27 -7.12 -18.52 0.47
CA LEU A 27 -5.67 -18.31 0.53
C LEU A 27 -5.17 -18.18 1.97
N ARG A 28 -5.92 -17.49 2.84
CA ARG A 28 -5.57 -17.38 4.28
C ARG A 28 -5.67 -18.72 5.02
N LYS A 29 -6.61 -19.60 4.66
CA LYS A 29 -6.69 -20.96 5.23
C LYS A 29 -5.48 -21.80 4.80
N ILE A 30 -5.16 -21.79 3.50
CA ILE A 30 -3.98 -22.48 2.95
C ILE A 30 -2.71 -21.98 3.63
N ALA A 31 -2.53 -20.66 3.74
CA ALA A 31 -1.38 -20.07 4.43
C ALA A 31 -1.28 -20.49 5.90
N LYS A 32 -2.41 -20.66 6.60
CA LYS A 32 -2.43 -21.11 8.00
C LYS A 32 -1.97 -22.56 8.15
N GLU A 33 -2.28 -23.42 7.18
CA GLU A 33 -1.84 -24.82 7.16
C GLU A 33 -0.34 -24.93 6.85
N ILE A 34 0.13 -24.21 5.83
CA ILE A 34 1.55 -24.15 5.44
C ILE A 34 2.40 -23.50 6.55
N ARG A 35 1.85 -22.47 7.20
CA ARG A 35 2.57 -21.54 8.08
C ARG A 35 3.66 -20.80 7.31
N LYS A 36 4.74 -20.45 7.97
CA LYS A 36 5.87 -19.73 7.37
C LYS A 36 6.79 -20.73 6.66
N ASP A 37 6.98 -20.53 5.36
CA ASP A 37 7.92 -21.26 4.52
C ASP A 37 8.43 -20.33 3.42
N HIS A 38 9.62 -19.76 3.61
CA HIS A 38 10.19 -18.79 2.68
C HIS A 38 10.63 -19.43 1.35
N LEU A 39 11.11 -20.66 1.36
CA LEU A 39 11.53 -21.34 0.12
C LEU A 39 10.32 -21.61 -0.76
N LEU A 40 9.25 -22.16 -0.19
CA LEU A 40 7.99 -22.36 -0.90
C LEU A 40 7.39 -21.02 -1.36
N ALA A 41 7.45 -19.97 -0.54
CA ALA A 41 7.01 -18.64 -0.94
C ALA A 41 7.69 -18.18 -2.22
N MET A 42 9.02 -18.33 -2.31
CA MET A 42 9.77 -17.91 -3.50
C MET A 42 9.44 -18.79 -4.71
N GLU A 43 9.23 -20.10 -4.54
CA GLU A 43 8.75 -20.97 -5.62
C GLU A 43 7.38 -20.49 -6.15
N LEU A 44 6.40 -20.25 -5.26
CA LEU A 44 5.09 -19.72 -5.64
C LEU A 44 5.20 -18.35 -6.30
N TRP A 45 6.10 -17.50 -5.82
CA TRP A 45 6.33 -16.17 -6.39
C TRP A 45 6.82 -16.23 -7.85
N THR A 46 7.72 -17.17 -8.16
CA THR A 46 8.27 -17.34 -9.51
C THR A 46 7.27 -17.86 -10.54
N SER A 47 6.09 -18.33 -10.11
CA SER A 47 5.00 -18.72 -11.02
C SER A 47 4.42 -17.53 -11.80
N ALA A 48 4.67 -16.30 -11.34
CA ALA A 48 4.12 -15.06 -11.90
C ALA A 48 2.59 -14.95 -11.91
N LEU A 49 1.90 -15.88 -11.24
CA LEU A 49 0.45 -15.85 -11.10
C LEU A 49 0.04 -15.02 -9.88
N PHE A 50 -1.02 -14.22 -10.03
CA PHE A 50 -1.44 -13.23 -9.03
C PHE A 50 -1.76 -13.86 -7.67
N LYS A 51 -2.64 -14.87 -7.63
CA LYS A 51 -3.06 -15.51 -6.36
C LYS A 51 -1.96 -16.33 -5.68
N PRO A 52 -1.13 -17.10 -6.42
CA PRO A 52 0.07 -17.70 -5.84
C PRO A 52 1.04 -16.67 -5.26
N ARG A 53 1.23 -15.50 -5.88
CA ARG A 53 2.04 -14.40 -5.31
C ARG A 53 1.41 -13.81 -4.05
N GLN A 54 0.09 -13.68 -4.01
CA GLN A 54 -0.63 -13.32 -2.79
C GLN A 54 -0.36 -14.36 -1.68
N LEU A 55 -0.49 -15.66 -1.96
CA LEU A 55 -0.17 -16.71 -0.99
C LEU A 55 1.29 -16.66 -0.54
N ALA A 56 2.24 -16.48 -1.46
CA ALA A 56 3.66 -16.32 -1.18
C ALA A 56 3.91 -15.21 -0.15
N ILE A 57 3.26 -14.06 -0.30
CA ILE A 57 3.34 -12.95 0.66
C ILE A 57 2.86 -13.36 2.06
N LEU A 58 1.86 -14.23 2.18
CA LEU A 58 1.38 -14.67 3.50
C LEU A 58 2.34 -15.62 4.21
N ILE A 59 3.09 -16.42 3.45
CA ILE A 59 3.93 -17.51 4.00
C ILE A 59 5.43 -17.18 4.01
N MET A 60 5.88 -16.12 3.33
CA MET A 60 7.29 -15.72 3.35
C MET A 60 7.76 -15.26 4.73
N ASP A 61 9.06 -15.41 4.99
CA ASP A 61 9.70 -14.84 6.18
C ASP A 61 10.22 -13.42 5.93
N ASN A 62 9.70 -12.41 6.63
CA ASN A 62 10.25 -11.04 6.60
C ASN A 62 11.72 -10.93 7.02
N LYS A 63 12.26 -11.92 7.75
CA LYS A 63 13.69 -11.91 8.14
C LYS A 63 14.63 -12.11 6.95
N GLU A 64 14.13 -12.75 5.90
CA GLU A 64 14.85 -12.99 4.64
C GLU A 64 14.66 -11.84 3.64
N LEU A 65 13.95 -10.78 4.03
CA LEU A 65 13.76 -9.59 3.20
C LEU A 65 14.81 -8.53 3.54
N ASP A 66 15.54 -8.14 2.50
CA ASP A 66 16.38 -6.95 2.46
C ASP A 66 15.93 -6.03 1.32
N GLU A 67 16.62 -4.90 1.15
CA GLU A 67 16.30 -3.93 0.10
C GLU A 67 16.35 -4.55 -1.30
N ALA A 68 17.41 -5.30 -1.61
CA ALA A 68 17.56 -5.92 -2.93
C ALA A 68 16.44 -6.92 -3.21
N LYS A 69 16.06 -7.74 -2.23
CA LYS A 69 14.95 -8.68 -2.35
C LYS A 69 13.62 -7.95 -2.53
N VAL A 70 13.34 -6.92 -1.72
CA VAL A 70 12.09 -6.15 -1.84
C VAL A 70 12.02 -5.42 -3.18
N ASN A 71 13.11 -4.84 -3.67
CA ASN A 71 13.17 -4.21 -4.99
C ASN A 71 12.83 -5.23 -6.09
N SER A 72 13.46 -6.42 -6.06
CA SER A 72 13.17 -7.50 -7.01
C SER A 72 11.70 -7.94 -6.94
N LEU A 73 11.11 -8.10 -5.75
CA LEU A 73 9.67 -8.41 -5.64
C LEU A 73 8.82 -7.30 -6.28
N VAL A 74 9.09 -6.03 -6.00
CA VAL A 74 8.33 -4.90 -6.56
C VAL A 74 8.47 -4.81 -8.07
N GLU A 75 9.68 -4.96 -8.62
CA GLU A 75 9.91 -4.98 -10.06
C GLU A 75 9.18 -6.14 -10.73
N GLU A 76 9.19 -7.31 -10.11
CA GLU A 76 8.49 -8.49 -10.61
C GLU A 76 6.96 -8.34 -10.56
N MET A 77 6.41 -7.44 -9.73
CA MET A 77 4.97 -7.12 -9.76
C MET A 77 4.56 -6.46 -11.07
N ALA A 78 5.48 -5.82 -11.82
CA ALA A 78 5.17 -5.09 -13.05
C ALA A 78 4.56 -5.95 -14.18
N ILE A 79 4.61 -7.28 -14.06
CA ILE A 79 3.91 -8.19 -14.99
C ILE A 79 2.38 -8.18 -14.82
N HIS A 80 1.89 -7.73 -13.67
CA HIS A 80 0.46 -7.66 -13.33
C HIS A 80 -0.17 -6.35 -13.80
N ASP A 81 -1.50 -6.30 -13.88
CA ASP A 81 -2.20 -5.03 -14.07
C ASP A 81 -2.08 -4.12 -12.82
N GLU A 82 -2.42 -2.84 -12.97
CA GLU A 82 -2.26 -1.82 -11.92
C GLU A 82 -3.01 -2.16 -10.62
N ASN A 83 -4.19 -2.78 -10.71
CA ASN A 83 -4.98 -3.17 -9.54
C ASN A 83 -4.33 -4.32 -8.80
N GLU A 84 -3.84 -5.33 -9.53
CA GLU A 84 -3.12 -6.46 -8.97
C GLU A 84 -1.77 -6.04 -8.37
N GLN A 85 -1.02 -5.18 -9.05
CA GLN A 85 0.23 -4.59 -8.54
C GLN A 85 0.00 -3.89 -7.19
N THR A 86 -1.00 -3.02 -7.14
CA THR A 86 -1.35 -2.27 -5.92
C THR A 86 -1.77 -3.21 -4.80
N GLN A 87 -2.56 -4.24 -5.10
CA GLN A 87 -2.98 -5.25 -4.12
C GLN A 87 -1.81 -6.08 -3.59
N LEU A 88 -0.88 -6.50 -4.45
CA LEU A 88 0.32 -7.23 -4.03
C LEU A 88 1.20 -6.35 -3.13
N MET A 89 1.41 -5.08 -3.48
CA MET A 89 2.19 -4.16 -2.67
C MET A 89 1.54 -3.88 -1.31
N ASP A 90 0.22 -3.66 -1.27
CA ASP A 90 -0.53 -3.46 -0.02
C ASP A 90 -0.49 -4.70 0.87
N TRP A 91 -0.53 -5.89 0.27
CA TRP A 91 -0.35 -7.16 0.99
C TRP A 91 1.06 -7.32 1.53
N LEU A 92 2.09 -7.03 0.72
CA LEU A 92 3.48 -7.12 1.15
C LEU A 92 3.74 -6.16 2.31
N PHE A 93 3.23 -4.93 2.21
CA PHE A 93 3.27 -3.93 3.27
C PHE A 93 2.64 -4.43 4.58
N ALA A 94 1.38 -4.88 4.53
CA ALA A 94 0.63 -5.23 5.74
C ALA A 94 1.09 -6.54 6.40
N ASN A 95 1.54 -7.52 5.61
CA ASN A 95 1.90 -8.85 6.12
C ASN A 95 3.39 -8.98 6.42
N GLN A 96 4.26 -8.24 5.73
CA GLN A 96 5.71 -8.43 5.83
C GLN A 96 6.47 -7.16 6.22
N LEU A 97 6.36 -6.06 5.46
CA LEU A 97 7.22 -4.89 5.67
C LEU A 97 7.00 -4.23 7.03
N THR A 98 5.74 -4.08 7.45
CA THR A 98 5.40 -3.49 8.76
C THR A 98 5.74 -4.36 9.97
N LYS A 99 6.23 -5.60 9.77
CA LYS A 99 6.54 -6.55 10.86
C LYS A 99 7.96 -6.43 11.40
N SER A 100 8.81 -5.64 10.76
CA SER A 100 10.22 -5.49 11.13
C SER A 100 10.62 -4.02 11.14
N LYS A 101 11.33 -3.58 12.20
CA LYS A 101 11.86 -2.22 12.29
C LYS A 101 12.79 -1.89 11.12
N LYS A 102 13.61 -2.85 10.69
CA LYS A 102 14.52 -2.70 9.52
C LYS A 102 13.72 -2.42 8.24
N LEU A 103 12.63 -3.14 8.02
CA LEU A 103 11.81 -2.96 6.81
C LEU A 103 10.95 -1.70 6.87
N VAL A 104 10.55 -1.26 8.07
CA VAL A 104 9.91 0.06 8.24
C VAL A 104 10.88 1.18 7.90
N GLN A 105 12.15 1.10 8.32
CA GLN A 105 13.17 2.08 7.94
C GLN A 105 13.40 2.11 6.41
N LEU A 106 13.29 0.95 5.75
CA LEU A 106 13.34 0.89 4.30
C LEU A 106 12.14 1.63 3.67
N ILE A 107 10.93 1.44 4.19
CA ILE A 107 9.76 2.21 3.74
C ILE A 107 9.99 3.71 3.89
N GLU A 108 10.55 4.14 5.03
CA GLU A 108 10.82 5.55 5.33
C GLU A 108 11.85 6.18 4.36
N SER A 109 12.70 5.39 3.70
CA SER A 109 13.63 5.87 2.67
C SER A 109 13.04 5.99 1.26
N TRP A 110 11.80 5.56 1.03
CA TRP A 110 11.25 5.43 -0.32
C TRP A 110 10.64 6.69 -0.93
N CYS A 111 10.69 7.83 -0.24
CA CYS A 111 10.11 9.09 -0.75
C CYS A 111 10.60 9.42 -2.18
N GLU A 112 11.87 9.17 -2.48
CA GLU A 112 12.51 9.43 -3.78
C GLU A 112 12.85 8.14 -4.54
N SER A 113 12.22 7.02 -4.21
CA SER A 113 12.49 5.74 -4.89
C SER A 113 12.20 5.84 -6.39
N LYS A 114 12.99 5.17 -7.21
CA LYS A 114 12.74 5.04 -8.66
C LYS A 114 11.52 4.15 -8.97
N LEU A 115 11.05 3.35 -8.01
CA LEU A 115 9.92 2.45 -8.17
C LEU A 115 8.63 3.13 -7.67
N PRO A 116 7.62 3.39 -8.53
CA PRO A 116 6.39 4.09 -8.13
C PRO A 116 5.64 3.40 -7.00
N LEU A 117 5.59 2.06 -6.97
CA LEU A 117 4.94 1.31 -5.89
C LEU A 117 5.63 1.52 -4.53
N GLN A 118 6.94 1.78 -4.50
CA GLN A 118 7.65 2.11 -3.27
C GLN A 118 7.31 3.53 -2.81
N ARG A 119 7.33 4.52 -3.71
CA ARG A 119 6.90 5.90 -3.40
C ARG A 119 5.46 5.93 -2.89
N ARG A 120 4.54 5.24 -3.58
CA ARG A 120 3.15 5.06 -3.12
C ARG A 120 3.10 4.49 -1.70
N THR A 121 3.91 3.48 -1.41
CA THR A 121 3.91 2.82 -0.09
C THR A 121 4.46 3.73 1.01
N TYR A 122 5.47 4.54 0.71
CA TYR A 122 5.94 5.59 1.62
C TYR A 122 4.81 6.56 1.99
N TRP A 123 4.15 7.14 0.99
CA TRP A 123 3.04 8.08 1.23
C TRP A 123 1.86 7.40 1.95
N TYR A 124 1.51 6.17 1.55
CA TYR A 124 0.46 5.41 2.23
C TYR A 124 0.81 5.15 3.71
N TYR A 125 2.07 4.83 4.01
CA TYR A 125 2.54 4.67 5.38
C TYR A 125 2.40 5.96 6.19
N GLU A 126 2.85 7.11 5.66
CA GLU A 126 2.70 8.41 6.30
C GLU A 126 1.22 8.79 6.55
N GLY A 127 0.33 8.43 5.62
CA GLY A 127 -1.11 8.67 5.76
C GLY A 127 -1.73 7.79 6.83
N ARG A 128 -1.34 6.51 6.89
CA ARG A 128 -1.82 5.59 7.94
C ARG A 128 -1.39 6.01 9.34
N ARG A 129 -0.20 6.59 9.50
CA ARG A 129 0.29 7.08 10.80
C ARG A 129 -0.63 8.15 11.38
N ARG A 130 -1.16 9.01 10.52
CA ARG A 130 -2.12 10.08 10.87
C ARG A 130 -3.53 9.54 11.06
N TRP A 131 -3.99 8.71 10.12
CA TRP A 131 -5.34 8.16 10.14
C TRP A 131 -5.65 7.30 11.37
N MET A 132 -4.70 6.46 11.79
CA MET A 132 -4.93 5.44 12.83
C MET A 132 -4.87 6.00 14.28
N GLY A 133 -4.84 7.32 14.47
CA GLY A 133 -5.04 7.95 15.78
C GLY A 133 -3.88 7.81 16.77
N LYS A 134 -2.66 7.59 16.28
CA LYS A 134 -1.43 7.79 17.08
C LYS A 134 -0.89 9.18 16.81
N THR A 135 -0.11 9.74 17.73
CA THR A 135 0.67 10.97 17.47
C THR A 135 1.59 10.72 16.26
N PRO A 136 1.31 11.34 15.10
CA PRO A 136 2.20 11.22 13.95
C PRO A 136 3.49 12.01 14.21
N PRO A 137 4.56 11.81 13.43
CA PRO A 137 5.72 12.70 13.49
C PRO A 137 5.33 14.12 13.16
N GLU A 138 6.09 15.08 13.68
CA GLU A 138 5.95 16.50 13.38
C GLU A 138 6.57 16.85 12.01
N ASN A 139 6.20 16.10 10.96
CA ASN A 139 6.68 16.29 9.59
C ASN A 139 5.58 16.73 8.60
N SER A 140 4.35 16.99 9.07
CA SER A 140 3.22 17.34 8.18
C SER A 140 3.48 18.58 7.34
N GLY A 141 4.16 19.59 7.88
CA GLY A 141 4.53 20.79 7.13
C GLY A 141 5.47 20.50 5.96
N GLU A 142 6.47 19.64 6.17
CA GLU A 142 7.44 19.20 5.14
C GLU A 142 6.76 18.34 4.08
N LEU A 143 5.96 17.35 4.50
CA LEU A 143 5.20 16.50 3.57
C LEU A 143 4.30 17.32 2.66
N LEU A 144 3.55 18.29 3.20
CA LEU A 144 2.71 19.16 2.38
C LEU A 144 3.51 19.99 1.39
N SER A 145 4.69 20.49 1.77
CA SER A 145 5.55 21.24 0.86
C SER A 145 6.03 20.39 -0.30
N ILE A 146 6.35 19.11 -0.06
CA ILE A 146 6.70 18.16 -1.12
C ILE A 146 5.46 17.91 -2.00
N ILE A 147 4.30 17.63 -1.39
CA ILE A 147 3.06 17.34 -2.11
C ILE A 147 2.68 18.48 -3.05
N GLU A 148 2.68 19.72 -2.57
CA GLU A 148 2.36 20.90 -3.38
C GLU A 148 3.30 21.07 -4.58
N GLN A 149 4.57 20.68 -4.43
CA GLN A 149 5.57 20.82 -5.48
C GLN A 149 5.50 19.70 -6.53
N THR A 150 5.14 18.48 -6.14
CA THR A 150 5.37 17.30 -7.00
C THR A 150 4.13 16.48 -7.33
N ILE A 151 2.99 16.66 -6.64
CA ILE A 151 1.83 15.76 -6.80
C ILE A 151 1.33 15.71 -8.25
N MET A 152 1.34 16.82 -8.98
CA MET A 152 0.84 16.84 -10.36
C MET A 152 1.76 16.13 -11.36
N ASP A 153 3.03 15.91 -11.01
CA ASP A 153 4.05 15.27 -11.85
C ASP A 153 4.25 13.78 -11.53
N GLU A 154 3.61 13.27 -10.48
CA GLU A 154 3.71 11.87 -10.03
C GLU A 154 2.74 10.93 -10.77
N GLU A 155 3.01 9.63 -10.76
CA GLU A 155 2.10 8.64 -11.34
C GLU A 155 0.82 8.52 -10.51
N ALA A 156 -0.30 8.20 -11.15
CA ALA A 156 -1.64 8.19 -10.54
C ALA A 156 -1.72 7.40 -9.22
N VAL A 157 -1.00 6.28 -9.12
CA VAL A 157 -0.93 5.44 -7.92
C VAL A 157 -0.23 6.13 -6.75
N VAL A 158 0.78 6.97 -7.03
CA VAL A 158 1.51 7.78 -6.05
C VAL A 158 0.70 9.02 -5.69
N GLN A 159 0.11 9.70 -6.68
CA GLN A 159 -0.81 10.83 -6.49
C GLN A 159 -1.92 10.51 -5.49
N TRP A 160 -2.52 9.33 -5.63
CA TRP A 160 -3.58 8.88 -4.73
C TRP A 160 -3.09 8.79 -3.28
N ALA A 161 -1.88 8.26 -3.05
CA ALA A 161 -1.31 8.14 -1.72
C ALA A 161 -0.88 9.50 -1.13
N MET A 162 -0.37 10.41 -1.96
CA MET A 162 -0.06 11.80 -1.57
C MET A 162 -1.33 12.56 -1.16
N ASN A 163 -2.39 12.46 -1.98
CA ASN A 163 -3.70 13.02 -1.68
C ASN A 163 -4.29 12.42 -0.40
N PHE A 164 -4.14 11.12 -0.19
CA PHE A 164 -4.54 10.45 1.05
C PHE A 164 -3.83 11.03 2.29
N VAL A 165 -2.54 11.34 2.20
CA VAL A 165 -1.78 11.99 3.27
C VAL A 165 -2.30 13.40 3.55
N ALA A 166 -2.43 14.24 2.52
CA ALA A 166 -2.96 15.60 2.66
C ALA A 166 -4.36 15.61 3.28
N GLY A 167 -5.22 14.67 2.88
CA GLY A 167 -6.55 14.52 3.45
C GLY A 167 -6.52 14.28 4.96
N TRP A 168 -5.71 13.33 5.43
CA TRP A 168 -5.63 13.05 6.87
C TRP A 168 -4.91 14.13 7.67
N ILE A 169 -3.94 14.83 7.09
CA ILE A 169 -3.37 16.05 7.69
C ILE A 169 -4.49 17.08 7.88
N GLY A 170 -5.25 17.41 6.83
CA GLY A 170 -6.32 18.41 6.92
C GLY A 170 -7.47 18.04 7.86
N VAL A 171 -7.75 16.73 8.03
CA VAL A 171 -8.76 16.25 8.99
C VAL A 171 -8.32 16.48 10.44
N TYR A 172 -7.08 16.12 10.80
CA TYR A 172 -6.65 16.07 12.19
C TYR A 172 -5.81 17.27 12.66
N GLU A 173 -5.20 18.02 11.75
CA GLU A 173 -4.28 19.12 12.08
C GLU A 173 -4.85 20.47 11.61
N ASP A 174 -5.63 21.11 12.48
CA ASP A 174 -6.32 22.38 12.22
C ASP A 174 -5.42 23.46 11.58
N GLN A 175 -4.17 23.55 12.03
CA GLN A 175 -3.16 24.47 11.51
C GLN A 175 -2.82 24.28 10.03
N TYR A 176 -3.07 23.10 9.46
CA TYR A 176 -2.82 22.77 8.05
C TYR A 176 -4.11 22.56 7.24
N ARG A 177 -5.29 22.61 7.86
CA ARG A 177 -6.56 22.32 7.19
C ARG A 177 -6.81 23.21 5.98
N ALA A 178 -6.67 24.53 6.14
CA ALA A 178 -6.87 25.49 5.05
C ALA A 178 -5.90 25.22 3.88
N ARG A 179 -4.64 24.90 4.19
CA ARG A 179 -3.61 24.55 3.20
C ARG A 179 -3.99 23.30 2.40
N CYS A 180 -4.50 22.26 3.06
CA CYS A 180 -4.93 21.03 2.39
C CYS A 180 -6.19 21.22 1.54
N VAL A 181 -7.12 22.08 1.98
CA VAL A 181 -8.31 22.45 1.17
C VAL A 181 -7.87 23.19 -0.09
N GLN A 182 -7.00 24.20 0.04
CA GLN A 182 -6.46 24.95 -1.09
C GLN A 182 -5.73 24.05 -2.10
N LEU A 183 -4.88 23.13 -1.63
CA LEU A 183 -4.23 22.13 -2.48
C LEU A 183 -5.25 21.34 -3.31
N GLY A 184 -6.37 20.95 -2.70
CA GLY A 184 -7.45 20.25 -3.39
C GLY A 184 -8.14 21.09 -4.46
N GLU A 185 -8.42 22.36 -4.15
CA GLU A 185 -9.03 23.31 -5.07
C GLU A 185 -8.13 23.60 -6.27
N GLU A 186 -6.82 23.73 -6.06
CA GLU A 186 -5.84 24.01 -7.11
C GLU A 186 -5.58 22.80 -8.01
N THR A 187 -5.47 21.60 -7.43
CA THR A 187 -5.16 20.38 -8.19
C THR A 187 -6.39 19.76 -8.86
N GLU A 188 -7.59 20.01 -8.33
CA GLU A 188 -8.86 19.39 -8.73
C GLU A 188 -8.84 17.85 -8.77
N LEU A 189 -7.85 17.20 -8.15
CA LEU A 189 -7.70 15.75 -8.15
C LEU A 189 -8.95 15.10 -7.54
N TYR A 190 -9.49 14.12 -8.27
CA TYR A 190 -10.68 13.34 -7.89
C TYR A 190 -11.99 14.13 -7.77
N LYS A 191 -12.03 15.41 -8.18
CA LYS A 191 -13.25 16.22 -8.18
C LYS A 191 -14.34 15.58 -9.03
N GLY A 192 -15.54 15.44 -8.47
CA GLY A 192 -16.68 14.82 -9.15
C GLY A 192 -16.60 13.29 -9.33
N MET A 193 -15.57 12.64 -8.79
CA MET A 193 -15.46 11.18 -8.84
C MET A 193 -16.58 10.52 -8.03
N LYS A 194 -17.36 9.65 -8.68
CA LYS A 194 -18.44 8.92 -8.01
C LYS A 194 -17.86 7.86 -7.07
N VAL A 195 -18.31 7.90 -5.81
CA VAL A 195 -17.99 6.86 -4.82
C VAL A 195 -19.24 6.06 -4.45
N SER A 196 -19.03 4.80 -4.06
CA SER A 196 -20.09 3.94 -3.55
C SER A 196 -20.75 4.54 -2.31
N LYS A 197 -22.01 4.19 -2.08
CA LYS A 197 -22.77 4.66 -0.91
C LYS A 197 -22.03 4.32 0.40
N GLY A 198 -21.77 5.35 1.22
CA GLY A 198 -21.08 5.22 2.50
C GLY A 198 -19.56 5.43 2.44
N CYS A 199 -18.96 5.49 1.25
CA CYS A 199 -17.58 5.90 1.06
C CYS A 199 -17.45 7.43 1.03
N THR A 200 -16.29 7.95 1.43
CA THR A 200 -15.96 9.37 1.33
C THR A 200 -15.24 9.63 -0.01
N PRO A 201 -15.59 10.69 -0.76
CA PRO A 201 -14.87 11.08 -1.97
C PRO A 201 -13.40 11.40 -1.67
N ASN A 202 -12.51 11.25 -2.66
CA ASN A 202 -11.08 11.57 -2.51
C ASN A 202 -10.76 13.04 -2.80
N TYR A 203 -11.72 13.84 -3.28
CA TYR A 203 -11.52 15.27 -3.48
C TYR A 203 -11.27 15.95 -2.13
N LEU A 204 -10.09 16.54 -1.93
CA LEU A 204 -9.63 16.97 -0.61
C LEU A 204 -10.64 17.85 0.15
N PRO A 205 -11.26 18.90 -0.44
CA PRO A 205 -12.20 19.74 0.29
C PRO A 205 -13.38 18.94 0.85
N GLU A 206 -14.02 18.11 0.02
CA GLU A 206 -15.13 17.25 0.43
C GLU A 206 -14.68 16.16 1.42
N PHE A 207 -13.52 15.54 1.18
CA PHE A 207 -12.98 14.51 2.05
C PHE A 207 -12.76 15.04 3.46
N ILE A 208 -12.07 16.18 3.57
CA ILE A 208 -11.70 16.80 4.83
C ILE A 208 -12.96 17.18 5.61
N GLU A 209 -13.92 17.86 4.96
CA GLU A 209 -15.18 18.25 5.59
C GLU A 209 -15.94 17.03 6.14
N ILE A 210 -16.12 15.99 5.32
CA ILE A 210 -16.89 14.80 5.68
C ILE A 210 -16.20 14.03 6.82
N GLU A 211 -14.91 13.73 6.70
CA GLU A 211 -14.20 12.93 7.71
C GLU A 211 -14.03 13.68 9.02
N TYR A 212 -13.77 15.00 8.99
CA TYR A 212 -13.71 15.85 10.17
C TYR A 212 -15.04 15.80 10.94
N ASN A 213 -16.16 16.04 10.26
CA ASN A 213 -17.49 16.01 10.87
C ASN A 213 -17.83 14.63 11.46
N LYS A 214 -17.47 13.53 10.78
CA LYS A 214 -17.65 12.17 11.31
C LYS A 214 -16.88 11.92 12.61
N ARG A 215 -15.73 12.57 12.83
CA ARG A 215 -14.89 12.43 14.03
C ARG A 215 -15.41 13.28 15.18
N LEU A 216 -15.76 14.54 14.90
CA LEU A 216 -16.44 15.39 15.89
C LEU A 216 -17.69 14.70 16.46
N ALA A 217 -18.52 14.10 15.61
CA ALA A 217 -19.73 13.40 16.05
C ALA A 217 -19.47 12.12 16.87
N LYS A 218 -18.25 11.57 16.83
CA LYS A 218 -17.84 10.42 17.67
C LYS A 218 -17.31 10.87 19.02
N GLU A 219 -16.62 12.00 19.09
CA GLU A 219 -16.10 12.56 20.35
C GLU A 219 -17.21 13.09 21.26
N GLN A 220 -18.37 13.44 20.68
CA GLN A 220 -19.55 13.91 21.40
C GLN A 220 -20.46 12.78 21.93
N LYS A 221 -20.11 11.51 21.69
CA LYS A 221 -20.86 10.32 22.13
C LYS A 221 -20.12 9.57 23.22
#